data_AF-A0A257V8L6-F1
#
_entry.id   AF-A0A257V8L6-F1
#
_cell.length_a   1.000
_cell.length_b   1.000
_cell.length_c   1.000
_cell.angle_alpha   90.00
_cell.angle_beta   90.00
_cell.angle_gamma   90.00
#
_symmetry.space_group_name_H-M   'P 1'
#
loop_
_entity.id
_entity.type
_entity.pdbx_description
1 polymer ?
#
loop_
_entity_poly.entity_id
_entity_poly.type
_entity_poly.pdbx_seq_one_letter_code
_entity_poly.pdbx_strand_id
1 'polypeptide(L)'
;MNFKPAVKLLTTLAFVAVVCIGSPAVAATAPPLGTADTFSVLAALSMSAAGAGTTVSGDLGLSPGLASSLTGPWTVGGTEYFGPLSLAGTAQTDALGAFTNLAGQSSSGPWAVSPWSPVPGVWTVGTDVTFAGTITLSGSYTDVWVFQVGRDMTFSGSVVLTGNAQPCNVFWQIGRSATIATGSTFVGTLIASADVTLVSGATVNGRIISLNSSLTTDGNTISGPICAAPPSPTPTPTPGGPTPTPTATPIPGGPTATPTPTSTPSVVVPVPTLSGWAVVVLVGLLALAGFVAIRRMT
;
A
#
# COMPACT_ATOMS: atom_id res chain seq x y z
N MET A 1 23.25 -73.58 35.37
CA MET A 1 23.29 -73.51 33.90
C MET A 1 21.94 -72.98 33.45
N ASN A 2 21.79 -71.66 33.31
CA ASN A 2 21.79 -70.94 32.03
C ASN A 2 20.90 -71.58 30.97
N PHE A 3 19.74 -70.97 30.66
CA PHE A 3 19.47 -70.31 29.37
C PHE A 3 18.08 -69.62 29.43
N LYS A 4 18.08 -68.28 29.28
CA LYS A 4 16.89 -67.47 28.98
C LYS A 4 16.57 -67.57 27.47
N PRO A 5 15.30 -67.59 27.04
CA PRO A 5 14.94 -67.11 25.72
C PRO A 5 14.50 -65.65 25.80
N ALA A 6 15.19 -64.80 25.04
CA ALA A 6 14.92 -63.38 24.90
C ALA A 6 13.68 -63.16 24.01
N VAL A 7 12.64 -62.56 24.56
CA VAL A 7 11.52 -62.01 23.79
C VAL A 7 11.99 -60.68 23.22
N LYS A 8 12.27 -60.64 21.92
CA LYS A 8 12.55 -59.40 21.19
C LYS A 8 11.24 -58.63 20.99
N LEU A 9 11.03 -57.62 21.83
CA LEU A 9 9.97 -56.63 21.66
C LEU A 9 10.38 -55.68 20.54
N LEU A 10 9.80 -55.85 19.36
CA LEU A 10 10.04 -54.99 18.20
C LEU A 10 9.10 -53.76 18.32
N THR A 11 9.55 -52.70 18.98
CA THR A 11 8.85 -51.41 19.02
C THR A 11 9.04 -50.68 17.69
N THR A 12 8.02 -50.70 16.84
CA THR A 12 7.93 -49.86 15.64
C THR A 12 7.51 -48.45 16.05
N LEU A 13 8.48 -47.52 16.04
CA LEU A 13 8.26 -46.09 16.20
C LEU A 13 7.71 -45.54 14.87
N ALA A 14 6.40 -45.35 14.76
CA ALA A 14 5.80 -44.70 13.60
C ALA A 14 6.08 -43.18 13.68
N PHE A 15 7.05 -42.72 12.90
CA PHE A 15 7.33 -41.30 12.70
C PHE A 15 6.21 -40.73 11.81
N VAL A 16 5.19 -40.11 12.42
CA VAL A 16 4.20 -39.32 11.66
C VAL A 16 4.93 -38.04 11.23
N ALA A 17 5.44 -38.05 10.00
CA ALA A 17 5.85 -36.83 9.33
C ALA A 17 4.59 -35.98 9.10
N VAL A 18 4.34 -35.02 10.01
CA VAL A 18 3.42 -33.93 9.74
C VAL A 18 4.06 -33.13 8.59
N VAL A 19 3.62 -33.42 7.37
CA VAL A 19 3.88 -32.55 6.23
C VAL A 19 3.10 -31.28 6.51
N CYS A 20 3.77 -30.27 7.06
CA CYS A 20 3.28 -28.90 7.03
C CYS A 20 3.23 -28.49 5.56
N ILE A 21 2.07 -28.70 4.93
CA ILE A 21 1.76 -28.06 3.65
C ILE A 21 1.68 -26.57 3.99
N GLY A 22 2.80 -25.86 3.87
CA GLY A 22 2.81 -24.41 3.96
C GLY A 22 1.83 -23.91 2.91
N SER A 23 0.71 -23.34 3.34
CA SER A 23 -0.20 -22.65 2.44
C SER A 23 0.62 -21.60 1.67
N PRO A 24 0.41 -21.42 0.35
CA PRO A 24 1.08 -20.33 -0.34
C PRO A 24 0.71 -19.03 0.37
N ALA A 25 1.70 -18.33 0.92
CA ALA A 25 1.49 -17.01 1.50
C ALA A 25 1.08 -16.09 0.35
N VAL A 26 -0.22 -15.85 0.21
CA VAL A 26 -0.73 -14.82 -0.70
C VAL A 26 -0.24 -13.50 -0.11
N ALA A 27 0.66 -12.82 -0.83
CA ALA A 27 1.14 -11.53 -0.42
C ALA A 27 -0.05 -10.55 -0.37
N ALA A 28 -0.17 -9.80 0.73
CA ALA A 28 -1.14 -8.72 0.81
C ALA A 28 -0.85 -7.69 -0.29
N THR A 29 -1.91 -7.11 -0.82
CA THR A 29 -1.81 -6.08 -1.87
C THR A 29 -2.41 -4.78 -1.37
N ALA A 30 -1.78 -3.66 -1.70
CA ALA A 30 -2.33 -2.35 -1.37
C ALA A 30 -3.58 -2.10 -2.23
N PRO A 31 -4.73 -1.72 -1.64
CA PRO A 31 -5.92 -1.38 -2.40
C PRO A 31 -5.74 -0.04 -3.13
N PRO A 32 -6.37 0.15 -4.30
CA PRO A 32 -6.46 1.47 -4.90
C PRO A 32 -7.36 2.37 -4.04
N LEU A 33 -6.79 3.45 -3.48
CA LEU A 33 -7.54 4.43 -2.68
C LEU A 33 -8.23 5.51 -3.52
N GLY A 34 -7.85 5.65 -4.80
CA GLY A 34 -8.41 6.67 -5.69
C GLY A 34 -8.31 8.07 -5.08
N THR A 35 -9.40 8.82 -5.13
CA THR A 35 -9.50 10.17 -4.55
C THR A 35 -9.45 10.17 -3.02
N ALA A 36 -9.73 9.06 -2.34
CA ALA A 36 -9.59 8.97 -0.89
C ALA A 36 -8.13 9.07 -0.42
N ASP A 37 -7.15 8.93 -1.32
CA ASP A 37 -5.73 9.00 -0.99
C ASP A 37 -5.30 10.40 -0.50
N THR A 38 -5.97 11.48 -0.91
CA THR A 38 -5.59 12.84 -0.45
C THR A 38 -6.16 13.20 0.93
N PHE A 39 -7.14 12.43 1.42
CA PHE A 39 -7.83 12.70 2.67
C PHE A 39 -7.08 12.10 3.85
N SER A 40 -6.86 12.91 4.88
CA SER A 40 -6.42 12.42 6.19
C SER A 40 -7.61 11.93 7.01
N VAL A 41 -8.77 12.59 6.87
CA VAL A 41 -10.03 12.14 7.46
C VAL A 41 -11.17 12.19 6.46
N LEU A 42 -12.01 11.16 6.47
CA LEU A 42 -13.22 11.07 5.64
C LEU A 42 -14.34 10.41 6.45
N ALA A 43 -15.52 11.01 6.50
CA ALA A 43 -16.69 10.44 7.17
C ALA A 43 -17.97 10.70 6.38
N ALA A 44 -19.05 10.00 6.73
CA ALA A 44 -20.27 10.06 5.95
C ALA A 44 -21.31 11.03 6.52
N LEU A 45 -21.63 10.89 7.80
CA LEU A 45 -22.78 11.56 8.41
C LEU A 45 -22.39 12.81 9.20
N SER A 46 -21.42 12.69 10.09
CA SER A 46 -20.95 13.81 10.90
C SER A 46 -19.50 13.64 11.35
N MET A 47 -18.90 14.74 11.77
CA MET A 47 -17.59 14.76 12.42
C MET A 47 -17.65 15.64 13.66
N SER A 48 -17.08 15.18 14.77
CA SER A 48 -16.97 15.97 15.98
C SER A 48 -15.56 15.91 16.57
N ALA A 49 -15.09 17.05 17.06
CA ALA A 49 -13.85 17.18 17.81
C ALA A 49 -14.13 17.78 19.20
N ALA A 50 -13.57 17.17 20.23
CA ALA A 50 -13.62 17.65 21.61
C ALA A 50 -12.25 18.16 22.09
N GLY A 51 -12.23 18.65 23.33
CA GLY A 51 -11.01 19.10 24.00
C GLY A 51 -10.39 20.32 23.32
N ALA A 52 -9.06 20.30 23.18
CA ALA A 52 -8.31 21.36 22.50
C ALA A 52 -8.49 21.35 20.96
N GLY A 53 -9.22 20.37 20.43
CA GLY A 53 -9.44 20.18 19.00
C GLY A 53 -8.50 19.16 18.36
N THR A 54 -8.87 18.72 17.16
CA THR A 54 -8.10 17.72 16.41
C THR A 54 -7.36 18.39 15.26
N THR A 55 -6.08 18.05 15.10
CA THR A 55 -5.25 18.50 13.98
C THR A 55 -5.22 17.43 12.89
N VAL A 56 -5.44 17.86 11.65
CA VAL A 56 -5.48 17.02 10.46
C VAL A 56 -4.52 17.61 9.44
N SER A 57 -3.50 16.88 8.98
CA SER A 57 -2.48 17.45 8.10
C SER A 57 -2.92 17.60 6.64
N GLY A 58 -3.75 16.68 6.15
CA GLY A 58 -4.27 16.67 4.77
C GLY A 58 -5.72 17.12 4.68
N ASP A 59 -6.40 16.67 3.64
CA ASP A 59 -7.79 17.05 3.39
C ASP A 59 -8.75 16.41 4.41
N LEU A 60 -9.84 17.14 4.71
CA LEU A 60 -10.97 16.68 5.51
C LEU A 60 -12.19 16.56 4.59
N GLY A 61 -12.87 15.42 4.64
CA GLY A 61 -14.02 15.16 3.80
C GLY A 61 -15.24 14.67 4.58
N LEU A 62 -16.40 15.27 4.32
CA LEU A 62 -17.66 14.80 4.88
C LEU A 62 -18.69 14.70 3.74
N SER A 63 -19.18 13.50 3.47
CA SER A 63 -20.16 13.27 2.40
C SER A 63 -20.94 11.97 2.60
N PRO A 64 -22.28 11.96 2.51
CA PRO A 64 -23.14 13.04 2.02
C PRO A 64 -23.38 14.17 3.04
N GLY A 65 -22.86 14.05 4.26
CA GLY A 65 -22.93 15.09 5.29
C GLY A 65 -22.43 16.45 4.80
N LEU A 66 -22.93 17.50 5.42
CA LEU A 66 -22.63 18.89 5.05
C LEU A 66 -21.77 19.54 6.12
N ALA A 67 -21.22 20.73 5.83
CA ALA A 67 -20.40 21.50 6.77
C ALA A 67 -21.08 21.74 8.13
N SER A 68 -22.42 21.83 8.15
CA SER A 68 -23.20 21.98 9.40
C SER A 68 -23.09 20.79 10.35
N SER A 69 -22.67 19.63 9.85
CA SER A 69 -22.45 18.39 10.62
C SER A 69 -20.99 18.20 11.06
N LEU A 70 -20.12 19.18 10.76
CA LEU A 70 -18.79 19.28 11.34
C LEU A 70 -18.86 20.15 12.60
N THR A 71 -18.50 19.59 13.75
CA THR A 71 -18.62 20.26 15.04
C THR A 71 -17.31 20.20 15.83
N GLY A 72 -17.10 21.18 16.70
CA GLY A 72 -15.91 21.29 17.53
C GLY A 72 -14.70 21.90 16.81
N PRO A 73 -13.55 21.99 17.49
CA PRO A 73 -12.37 22.63 16.94
C PRO A 73 -11.57 21.66 16.06
N TRP A 74 -11.46 22.00 14.77
CA TRP A 74 -10.62 21.29 13.81
C TRP A 74 -9.54 22.23 13.28
N THR A 75 -8.30 21.75 13.22
CA THR A 75 -7.19 22.42 12.54
C THR A 75 -6.84 21.60 11.32
N VAL A 76 -7.33 22.01 10.15
CA VAL A 76 -7.13 21.30 8.88
C VAL A 76 -5.99 21.96 8.10
N GLY A 77 -4.97 21.20 7.77
CA GLY A 77 -3.82 21.63 6.96
C GLY A 77 -4.06 21.58 5.46
N GLY A 78 -5.01 20.74 5.01
CA GLY A 78 -5.48 20.66 3.62
C GLY A 78 -6.76 21.44 3.36
N THR A 79 -7.55 20.96 2.40
CA THR A 79 -8.85 21.54 2.04
C THR A 79 -9.99 20.76 2.70
N GLU A 80 -11.05 21.47 3.09
CA GLU A 80 -12.28 20.86 3.59
C GLU A 80 -13.30 20.70 2.46
N TYR A 81 -13.83 19.48 2.31
CA TYR A 81 -14.82 19.13 1.29
C TYR A 81 -16.11 18.61 1.92
N PHE A 82 -17.25 19.17 1.52
CA PHE A 82 -18.56 18.84 2.10
C PHE A 82 -19.60 18.50 1.04
N GLY A 83 -20.40 17.48 1.33
CA GLY A 83 -21.54 17.06 0.52
C GLY A 83 -21.19 16.23 -0.72
N PRO A 84 -22.21 15.62 -1.34
CA PRO A 84 -22.04 14.60 -2.39
C PRO A 84 -21.47 15.10 -3.70
N LEU A 85 -21.56 16.40 -4.00
CA LEU A 85 -21.05 17.00 -5.23
C LEU A 85 -19.61 17.54 -5.08
N SER A 86 -19.01 17.41 -3.89
CA SER A 86 -17.61 17.74 -3.65
C SER A 86 -16.70 16.54 -3.89
N LEU A 87 -15.38 16.75 -3.80
CA LEU A 87 -14.40 15.66 -3.87
C LEU A 87 -14.63 14.58 -2.79
N ALA A 88 -15.22 14.94 -1.65
CA ALA A 88 -15.55 13.98 -0.59
C ALA A 88 -16.58 12.92 -1.03
N GLY A 89 -17.47 13.23 -1.97
CA GLY A 89 -18.43 12.26 -2.53
C GLY A 89 -17.75 11.16 -3.34
N THR A 90 -16.82 11.55 -4.23
CA THR A 90 -15.99 10.61 -4.98
C THR A 90 -15.08 9.82 -4.03
N ALA A 91 -14.49 10.50 -3.03
CA ALA A 91 -13.61 9.85 -2.06
C ALA A 91 -14.32 8.77 -1.24
N GLN A 92 -15.59 8.97 -0.86
CA GLN A 92 -16.38 7.93 -0.18
C GLN A 92 -16.61 6.70 -1.07
N THR A 93 -16.86 6.92 -2.35
CA THR A 93 -17.05 5.84 -3.32
C THR A 93 -15.75 5.04 -3.50
N ASP A 94 -14.61 5.74 -3.65
CA ASP A 94 -13.31 5.10 -3.80
C ASP A 94 -12.89 4.37 -2.51
N ALA A 95 -13.15 4.96 -1.33
CA ALA A 95 -12.90 4.32 -0.05
C ALA A 95 -13.74 3.05 0.15
N LEU A 96 -15.00 3.03 -0.30
CA LEU A 96 -15.83 1.82 -0.31
C LEU A 96 -15.25 0.74 -1.24
N GLY A 97 -14.72 1.15 -2.40
CA GLY A 97 -13.98 0.26 -3.30
C GLY A 97 -12.75 -0.35 -2.63
N ALA A 98 -11.94 0.47 -1.96
CA ALA A 98 -10.77 0.03 -1.20
C ALA A 98 -11.15 -0.92 -0.06
N PHE A 99 -12.21 -0.61 0.70
CA PHE A 99 -12.75 -1.48 1.75
C PHE A 99 -13.13 -2.86 1.21
N THR A 100 -13.84 -2.90 0.08
CA THR A 100 -14.27 -4.16 -0.55
C THR A 100 -13.08 -4.94 -1.08
N ASN A 101 -12.09 -4.27 -1.67
CA ASN A 101 -10.83 -4.89 -2.09
C ASN A 101 -10.11 -5.53 -0.90
N LEU A 102 -9.91 -4.77 0.20
CA LEU A 102 -9.26 -5.23 1.41
C LEU A 102 -10.00 -6.44 2.00
N ALA A 103 -11.32 -6.36 2.16
CA ALA A 103 -12.14 -7.45 2.72
C ALA A 103 -12.14 -8.72 1.86
N GLY A 104 -11.91 -8.58 0.55
CA GLY A 104 -11.83 -9.70 -0.40
C GLY A 104 -10.48 -10.42 -0.42
N GLN A 105 -9.45 -9.91 0.24
CA GLN A 105 -8.14 -10.56 0.25
C GLN A 105 -8.15 -11.83 1.11
N SER A 106 -7.44 -12.86 0.63
CA SER A 106 -7.32 -14.14 1.35
C SER A 106 -6.45 -13.99 2.61
N SER A 107 -6.90 -14.59 3.71
CA SER A 107 -6.18 -14.58 4.99
C SER A 107 -4.83 -15.31 4.88
N SER A 108 -3.77 -14.67 5.37
CA SER A 108 -2.45 -15.29 5.63
C SER A 108 -2.39 -15.96 7.01
N GLY A 109 -3.31 -15.61 7.92
CA GLY A 109 -3.36 -16.20 9.26
C GLY A 109 -4.32 -15.47 10.21
N PRO A 110 -4.54 -16.03 11.41
CA PRO A 110 -5.40 -15.43 12.40
C PRO A 110 -4.74 -14.19 13.04
N TRP A 111 -5.57 -13.26 13.48
CA TRP A 111 -5.18 -12.19 14.38
C TRP A 111 -4.54 -12.73 15.66
N ALA A 112 -3.53 -12.03 16.21
CA ALA A 112 -2.88 -12.39 17.46
C ALA A 112 -2.93 -11.28 18.51
N VAL A 113 -2.57 -11.61 19.75
CA VAL A 113 -2.53 -10.68 20.88
C VAL A 113 -1.11 -10.13 21.10
N SER A 114 -0.99 -9.07 21.89
CA SER A 114 0.29 -8.40 22.13
C SER A 114 1.26 -9.22 22.98
N PRO A 115 2.60 -9.07 22.77
CA PRO A 115 3.24 -8.37 21.65
C PRO A 115 3.08 -9.17 20.35
N TRP A 116 2.85 -8.46 19.24
CA TRP A 116 2.64 -9.11 17.95
C TRP A 116 3.55 -8.53 16.88
N SER A 117 4.22 -9.41 16.13
CA SER A 117 5.09 -9.03 15.02
C SER A 117 4.72 -9.82 13.77
N PRO A 118 3.59 -9.50 13.12
CA PRO A 118 3.17 -10.19 11.90
C PRO A 118 4.14 -9.90 10.75
N VAL A 119 4.48 -10.95 10.00
CA VAL A 119 5.13 -10.78 8.68
C VAL A 119 4.16 -10.10 7.69
N PRO A 120 4.65 -9.52 6.58
CA PRO A 120 3.79 -8.95 5.54
C PRO A 120 2.72 -9.95 5.09
N GLY A 121 1.47 -9.52 5.03
CA GLY A 121 0.33 -10.41 4.81
C GLY A 121 -1.01 -9.87 5.33
N VAL A 122 -2.03 -10.71 5.20
CA VAL A 122 -3.42 -10.44 5.59
C VAL A 122 -3.74 -11.18 6.89
N TRP A 123 -4.12 -10.46 7.94
CA TRP A 123 -4.35 -11.02 9.26
C TRP A 123 -5.79 -10.77 9.70
N THR A 124 -6.50 -11.85 10.06
CA THR A 124 -7.97 -11.81 10.09
C THR A 124 -8.56 -12.26 11.42
N VAL A 125 -9.65 -11.61 11.82
CA VAL A 125 -10.52 -12.02 12.92
C VAL A 125 -11.97 -11.73 12.54
N GLY A 126 -12.84 -12.74 12.60
CA GLY A 126 -14.25 -12.61 12.16
C GLY A 126 -15.19 -11.98 13.19
N THR A 127 -14.70 -11.68 14.39
CA THR A 127 -15.47 -11.21 15.54
C THR A 127 -14.99 -9.84 16.01
N ASP A 128 -15.60 -9.36 17.09
CA ASP A 128 -15.09 -8.19 17.81
C ASP A 128 -13.68 -8.48 18.34
N VAL A 129 -12.81 -7.47 18.33
CA VAL A 129 -11.44 -7.59 18.83
C VAL A 129 -11.05 -6.39 19.66
N THR A 130 -10.36 -6.66 20.76
CA THR A 130 -9.62 -5.64 21.50
C THR A 130 -8.14 -6.01 21.45
N PHE A 131 -7.33 -5.11 20.90
CA PHE A 131 -5.89 -5.23 20.93
C PHE A 131 -5.31 -4.21 21.90
N ALA A 132 -4.55 -4.69 22.88
CA ALA A 132 -3.86 -3.87 23.86
C ALA A 132 -2.36 -4.17 23.82
N GLY A 133 -1.52 -3.18 23.52
CA GLY A 133 -0.06 -3.26 23.53
C GLY A 133 0.59 -2.89 22.20
N THR A 134 1.70 -3.54 21.85
CA THR A 134 2.53 -3.18 20.68
C THR A 134 2.39 -4.18 19.53
N ILE A 135 2.22 -3.64 18.32
CA ILE A 135 2.42 -4.33 17.04
C ILE A 135 3.73 -3.84 16.41
N THR A 136 4.61 -4.75 16.00
CA THR A 136 5.85 -4.41 15.27
C THR A 136 5.76 -4.90 13.84
N LEU A 137 5.87 -3.98 12.87
CA LEU A 137 5.84 -4.29 11.44
C LEU A 137 7.24 -4.11 10.88
N SER A 138 7.92 -5.22 10.63
CA SER A 138 9.27 -5.23 10.07
C SER A 138 9.24 -5.68 8.63
N GLY A 139 9.69 -4.83 7.71
CA GLY A 139 9.74 -5.19 6.30
C GLY A 139 10.44 -4.18 5.40
N SER A 140 10.22 -4.32 4.11
CA SER A 140 10.76 -3.52 3.03
C SER A 140 9.84 -2.37 2.61
N TYR A 141 10.29 -1.53 1.67
CA TYR A 141 9.50 -0.44 1.10
C TYR A 141 8.20 -0.89 0.42
N THR A 142 8.14 -2.13 -0.04
CA THR A 142 7.02 -2.67 -0.82
C THR A 142 6.15 -3.63 -0.03
N ASP A 143 6.54 -3.94 1.22
CA ASP A 143 5.83 -4.89 2.04
C ASP A 143 4.51 -4.29 2.52
N VAL A 144 3.45 -5.11 2.52
CA VAL A 144 2.08 -4.70 2.83
C VAL A 144 1.54 -5.52 3.99
N TRP A 145 0.81 -4.84 4.89
CA TRP A 145 0.03 -5.46 5.96
C TRP A 145 -1.42 -5.06 5.84
N VAL A 146 -2.31 -6.06 5.88
CA VAL A 146 -3.75 -5.86 5.90
C VAL A 146 -4.31 -6.52 7.15
N PHE A 147 -5.04 -5.76 7.94
CA PHE A 147 -5.74 -6.23 9.13
C PHE A 147 -7.24 -6.22 8.86
N GLN A 148 -7.86 -7.40 8.81
CA GLN A 148 -9.31 -7.54 8.58
C GLN A 148 -10.01 -7.91 9.90
N VAL A 149 -10.94 -7.08 10.34
CA VAL A 149 -11.79 -7.32 11.51
C VAL A 149 -13.24 -7.41 11.05
N GLY A 150 -13.91 -8.52 11.33
CA GLY A 150 -15.28 -8.77 10.85
C GLY A 150 -16.35 -7.94 11.57
N ARG A 151 -16.06 -7.45 12.78
CA ARG A 151 -16.98 -6.63 13.58
C ARG A 151 -16.28 -5.38 14.15
N ASP A 152 -16.48 -5.09 15.44
CA ASP A 152 -15.96 -3.91 16.09
C ASP A 152 -14.50 -4.12 16.53
N MET A 153 -13.67 -3.08 16.38
CA MET A 153 -12.28 -3.07 16.82
C MET A 153 -12.06 -2.03 17.91
N THR A 154 -11.37 -2.41 18.99
CA THR A 154 -10.74 -1.48 19.92
C THR A 154 -9.23 -1.67 19.87
N PHE A 155 -8.48 -0.62 19.55
CA PHE A 155 -7.02 -0.62 19.56
C PHE A 155 -6.50 0.29 20.66
N SER A 156 -5.64 -0.23 21.53
CA SER A 156 -5.00 0.50 22.63
C SER A 156 -3.51 0.20 22.65
N GLY A 157 -2.69 1.14 22.19
CA GLY A 157 -1.23 0.97 22.22
C GLY A 157 -0.55 1.52 20.99
N SER A 158 0.41 0.78 20.44
CA SER A 158 1.37 1.33 19.46
C SER A 158 1.64 0.40 18.29
N VAL A 159 1.63 0.96 17.09
CA VAL A 159 2.19 0.31 15.89
C VAL A 159 3.59 0.89 15.64
N VAL A 160 4.60 0.02 15.65
CA VAL A 160 6.01 0.38 15.43
C VAL A 160 6.44 -0.18 14.09
N LEU A 161 6.97 0.68 13.22
CA LEU A 161 7.56 0.27 11.95
C LEU A 161 9.07 0.09 12.12
N THR A 162 9.62 -1.02 11.62
CA THR A 162 11.05 -1.30 11.62
C THR A 162 11.54 -1.72 10.24
N GLY A 163 12.86 -1.66 10.03
CA GLY A 163 13.44 -1.84 8.70
C GLY A 163 13.08 -0.66 7.79
N ASN A 164 12.45 -0.95 6.66
CA ASN A 164 11.97 0.04 5.68
C ASN A 164 10.45 -0.04 5.47
N ALA A 165 9.71 -0.63 6.41
CA ALA A 165 8.25 -0.69 6.35
C ALA A 165 7.64 0.72 6.22
N GLN A 166 6.64 0.87 5.37
CA GLN A 166 6.02 2.17 5.07
C GLN A 166 4.61 2.28 5.66
N PRO A 167 4.23 3.41 6.27
CA PRO A 167 2.89 3.60 6.80
C PRO A 167 1.80 3.55 5.71
N CYS A 168 2.13 3.90 4.47
CA CYS A 168 1.23 3.82 3.31
C CYS A 168 0.85 2.38 2.95
N ASN A 169 1.61 1.39 3.41
CA ASN A 169 1.37 -0.02 3.10
C ASN A 169 0.72 -0.77 4.27
N VAL A 170 0.17 -0.05 5.25
CA VAL A 170 -0.53 -0.62 6.39
C VAL A 170 -2.01 -0.27 6.27
N PHE A 171 -2.88 -1.28 6.23
CA PHE A 171 -4.30 -1.12 6.01
C PHE A 171 -5.14 -1.85 7.05
N TRP A 172 -6.21 -1.22 7.50
CA TRP A 172 -7.15 -1.76 8.47
C TRP A 172 -8.55 -1.70 7.90
N GLN A 173 -9.15 -2.86 7.68
CA GLN A 173 -10.52 -3.02 7.22
C GLN A 173 -11.36 -3.48 8.41
N ILE A 174 -12.31 -2.63 8.84
CA ILE A 174 -13.14 -2.89 10.03
C ILE A 174 -14.60 -3.02 9.63
N GLY A 175 -15.16 -4.21 9.83
CA GLY A 175 -16.50 -4.60 9.40
C GLY A 175 -17.63 -3.83 10.08
N ARG A 176 -17.35 -3.19 11.22
CA ARG A 176 -18.26 -2.27 11.93
C ARG A 176 -17.51 -1.02 12.40
N SER A 177 -17.50 -0.77 13.71
CA SER A 177 -16.95 0.45 14.30
C SER A 177 -15.52 0.24 14.77
N ALA A 178 -14.72 1.30 14.79
CA ALA A 178 -13.36 1.27 15.30
C ALA A 178 -13.17 2.30 16.41
N THR A 179 -12.51 1.88 17.49
CA THR A 179 -12.08 2.76 18.58
C THR A 179 -10.56 2.72 18.69
N ILE A 180 -9.92 3.88 18.59
CA ILE A 180 -8.51 4.07 18.92
C ILE A 180 -8.46 4.72 20.30
N ALA A 181 -7.96 3.98 21.28
CA ALA A 181 -7.97 4.38 22.69
C ALA A 181 -6.98 5.51 22.99
N THR A 182 -7.16 6.13 24.17
CA THR A 182 -6.38 7.26 24.67
C THR A 182 -4.88 7.09 24.49
N GLY A 183 -4.23 8.11 23.94
CA GLY A 183 -2.76 8.15 23.83
C GLY A 183 -2.14 7.10 22.91
N SER A 184 -2.94 6.38 22.10
CA SER A 184 -2.42 5.37 21.17
C SER A 184 -1.63 6.01 20.03
N THR A 185 -0.60 5.31 19.54
CA THR A 185 0.15 5.67 18.33
C THR A 185 -0.21 4.70 17.21
N PHE A 186 -1.11 5.12 16.33
CA PHE A 186 -1.66 4.29 15.27
C PHE A 186 -0.99 4.57 13.93
N VAL A 187 -0.85 3.54 13.09
CA VAL A 187 -0.22 3.65 11.78
C VAL A 187 -1.07 2.97 10.72
N GLY A 188 -1.24 3.63 9.58
CA GLY A 188 -1.89 3.06 8.40
C GLY A 188 -3.26 3.67 8.07
N THR A 189 -3.84 3.20 6.97
CA THR A 189 -5.16 3.62 6.51
C THR A 189 -6.24 2.74 7.15
N LEU A 190 -7.05 3.33 8.04
CA LEU A 190 -8.20 2.67 8.64
C LEU A 190 -9.47 3.02 7.87
N ILE A 191 -10.18 1.99 7.42
CA ILE A 191 -11.49 2.10 6.79
C ILE A 191 -12.49 1.25 7.57
N ALA A 192 -13.39 1.92 8.28
CA ALA A 192 -14.46 1.30 9.03
C ALA A 192 -15.81 1.46 8.30
N SER A 193 -16.64 0.42 8.34
CA SER A 193 -17.97 0.50 7.73
C SER A 193 -18.91 1.44 8.51
N ALA A 194 -18.73 1.55 9.82
CA ALA A 194 -19.55 2.33 10.73
C ALA A 194 -18.72 3.42 11.44
N ASP A 195 -19.00 3.68 12.71
CA ASP A 195 -18.38 4.78 13.46
C ASP A 195 -16.88 4.58 13.68
N VAL A 196 -16.15 5.70 13.70
CA VAL A 196 -14.77 5.72 14.17
C VAL A 196 -14.65 6.70 15.33
N THR A 197 -14.04 6.24 16.42
CA THR A 197 -13.78 7.05 17.61
C THR A 197 -12.29 7.08 17.91
N LEU A 198 -11.69 8.26 17.96
CA LEU A 198 -10.35 8.47 18.49
C LEU A 198 -10.49 9.14 19.86
N VAL A 199 -10.24 8.38 20.91
CA VAL A 199 -10.25 8.88 22.30
C VAL A 199 -9.05 9.81 22.53
N SER A 200 -9.07 10.58 23.62
CA SER A 200 -8.19 11.73 23.82
C SER A 200 -6.71 11.50 23.49
N GLY A 201 -6.14 12.36 22.65
CA GLY A 201 -4.69 12.46 22.49
C GLY A 201 -4.01 11.31 21.74
N ALA A 202 -4.75 10.53 20.95
CA ALA A 202 -4.14 9.59 20.02
C ALA A 202 -3.41 10.32 18.87
N THR A 203 -2.35 9.68 18.37
CA THR A 203 -1.59 10.14 17.20
C THR A 203 -1.70 9.11 16.09
N VAL A 204 -2.04 9.55 14.88
CA VAL A 204 -2.20 8.71 13.70
C VAL A 204 -1.23 9.15 12.61
N ASN A 205 -0.39 8.21 12.14
CA ASN A 205 0.37 8.35 10.90
C ASN A 205 -0.32 7.48 9.83
N GLY A 206 -1.30 8.05 9.14
CA GLY A 206 -2.25 7.31 8.35
C GLY A 206 -3.50 8.10 7.99
N ARG A 207 -4.57 7.37 7.68
CA ARG A 207 -5.88 7.94 7.31
C ARG A 207 -6.97 7.33 8.16
N ILE A 208 -7.97 8.12 8.50
CA ILE A 208 -9.14 7.65 9.26
C ILE A 208 -10.40 7.84 8.40
N ILE A 209 -11.03 6.73 8.01
CA ILE A 209 -12.19 6.73 7.13
C ILE A 209 -13.37 5.99 7.78
N SER A 210 -14.52 6.66 7.86
CA SER A 210 -15.83 6.10 8.22
C SER A 210 -16.76 6.13 7.00
N LEU A 211 -17.16 4.95 6.51
CA LEU A 211 -17.89 4.84 5.24
C LEU A 211 -19.37 5.23 5.33
N ASN A 212 -20.05 4.89 6.43
CA ASN A 212 -21.51 5.07 6.53
C ASN A 212 -21.94 5.81 7.79
N SER A 213 -21.01 6.25 8.64
CA SER A 213 -21.34 6.85 9.93
C SER A 213 -20.47 8.06 10.25
N SER A 214 -20.21 8.28 11.54
CA SER A 214 -19.58 9.48 12.06
C SER A 214 -18.15 9.21 12.53
N LEU A 215 -17.36 10.28 12.57
CA LEU A 215 -16.02 10.29 13.16
C LEU A 215 -16.02 11.21 14.39
N THR A 216 -15.68 10.66 15.55
CA THR A 216 -15.55 11.41 16.80
C THR A 216 -14.10 11.42 17.25
N THR A 217 -13.61 12.59 17.64
CA THR A 217 -12.22 12.81 18.05
C THR A 217 -12.15 13.70 19.29
N ASP A 218 -11.06 13.60 20.05
CA ASP A 218 -10.76 14.44 21.21
C ASP A 218 -9.26 14.74 21.24
N GLY A 219 -8.85 15.98 20.97
CA GLY A 219 -7.44 16.38 21.11
C GLY A 219 -6.41 15.58 20.28
N ASN A 220 -6.78 15.03 19.13
CA ASN A 220 -5.94 14.08 18.38
C ASN A 220 -5.05 14.77 17.33
N THR A 221 -4.00 14.05 16.89
CA THR A 221 -3.21 14.44 15.72
C THR A 221 -3.30 13.36 14.65
N ILE A 222 -3.78 13.72 13.46
CA ILE A 222 -3.90 12.83 12.31
C ILE A 222 -3.06 13.39 11.17
N SER A 223 -1.89 12.81 10.99
CA SER A 223 -1.05 13.05 9.83
C SER A 223 -1.33 12.00 8.77
N GLY A 224 -1.61 12.39 7.52
CA GLY A 224 -1.64 11.47 6.37
C GLY A 224 -0.37 10.60 6.33
N PRO A 225 -0.37 9.38 5.77
CA PRO A 225 0.80 8.52 5.86
C PRO A 225 1.99 9.16 5.15
N ILE A 226 3.03 9.45 5.93
CA ILE A 226 4.27 10.04 5.40
C ILE A 226 5.18 8.89 4.99
N CYS A 227 5.32 8.69 3.68
CA CYS A 227 6.08 7.58 3.12
C CYS A 227 7.30 8.07 2.38
N ALA A 228 8.41 7.37 2.59
CA ALA A 228 9.62 7.60 1.84
C ALA A 228 9.47 7.01 0.43
N ALA A 229 9.91 7.76 -0.57
CA ALA A 229 10.04 7.22 -1.91
C ALA A 229 11.04 6.05 -1.90
N PRO A 230 10.76 4.93 -2.59
CA PRO A 230 11.74 3.86 -2.73
C PRO A 230 12.99 4.40 -3.43
N PRO A 231 14.19 3.91 -3.08
CA PRO A 231 15.41 4.32 -3.75
C PRO A 231 15.32 4.01 -5.25
N SER A 232 15.63 5.00 -6.09
CA SER A 232 15.70 4.80 -7.54
C SER A 232 16.77 3.74 -7.86
N PRO A 233 16.52 2.79 -8.78
CA PRO A 233 17.54 1.84 -9.16
C PRO A 233 18.77 2.60 -9.68
N THR A 234 19.94 2.30 -9.14
CA THR A 234 21.19 2.83 -9.69
C THR A 234 21.27 2.39 -11.15
N PRO A 235 21.47 3.31 -12.13
CA PRO A 235 21.58 2.90 -13.52
C PRO A 235 22.77 1.94 -13.62
N THR A 236 22.51 0.71 -14.07
CA THR A 236 23.57 -0.21 -14.46
C THR A 236 24.42 0.52 -15.51
N PRO A 237 25.74 0.68 -15.31
CA PRO A 237 26.57 1.32 -16.32
C PRO A 237 26.42 0.53 -17.62
N THR A 238 25.89 1.16 -18.66
CA THR A 238 25.95 0.63 -20.02
C THR A 238 27.42 0.32 -20.31
N PRO A 239 27.79 -0.93 -20.64
CA PRO A 239 29.15 -1.24 -21.02
C PRO A 239 29.60 -0.28 -22.12
N GLY A 240 30.65 0.50 -21.83
CA GLY A 240 31.15 1.55 -22.70
C GLY A 240 31.47 1.01 -24.09
N GLY A 241 31.15 1.82 -25.10
CA GLY A 241 31.48 1.59 -26.51
C GLY A 241 32.99 1.42 -26.75
N PRO A 242 33.38 1.16 -28.01
CA PRO A 242 34.71 0.66 -28.35
C PRO A 242 35.81 1.56 -27.78
N THR A 243 36.75 0.93 -27.05
CA THR A 243 38.00 1.52 -26.57
C THR A 243 38.66 2.35 -27.67
N PRO A 244 38.97 3.64 -27.46
CA PRO A 244 39.70 4.42 -28.45
C PRO A 244 41.06 3.76 -28.70
N THR A 245 41.32 3.41 -29.96
CA THR A 245 42.63 2.95 -30.42
C THR A 245 43.69 3.98 -30.02
N PRO A 246 44.80 3.61 -29.35
CA PRO A 246 45.82 4.56 -28.94
C PRO A 246 46.36 5.32 -30.15
N THR A 247 46.26 6.65 -30.11
CA THR A 247 46.91 7.54 -31.08
C THR A 247 48.41 7.46 -30.87
N ALA A 248 49.16 7.11 -31.92
CA ALA A 248 50.62 7.08 -31.88
C ALA A 248 51.19 8.48 -31.58
N THR A 249 52.13 8.55 -30.65
CA THR A 249 52.92 9.76 -30.36
C THR A 249 53.82 10.08 -31.55
N PRO A 250 53.83 11.31 -32.10
CA PRO A 250 54.69 11.64 -33.23
C PRO A 250 56.17 11.74 -32.79
N ILE A 251 57.05 11.06 -33.54
CA ILE A 251 58.52 11.20 -33.43
C ILE A 251 58.94 12.51 -34.12
N PRO A 252 59.78 13.36 -33.51
CA PRO A 252 60.35 14.53 -34.20
C PRO A 252 61.27 14.08 -35.33
N GLY A 253 60.91 14.38 -36.59
CA GLY A 253 61.79 14.18 -37.77
C GLY A 253 61.18 13.50 -39.00
N GLY A 254 59.89 13.14 -39.01
CA GLY A 254 59.23 12.56 -40.19
C GLY A 254 58.56 13.60 -41.10
N PRO A 255 58.45 13.35 -42.43
CA PRO A 255 57.84 14.28 -43.37
C PRO A 255 56.35 14.52 -43.07
N THR A 256 55.91 15.76 -43.22
CA THR A 256 54.53 16.23 -43.05
C THR A 256 53.55 15.39 -43.89
N ALA A 257 52.67 14.63 -43.23
CA ALA A 257 51.54 13.99 -43.88
C ALA A 257 50.40 15.01 -44.08
N THR A 258 49.98 15.19 -45.32
CA THR A 258 48.81 15.99 -45.73
C THR A 258 47.55 15.52 -45.00
N PRO A 259 46.73 16.41 -44.41
CA PRO A 259 45.49 15.99 -43.76
C PRO A 259 44.51 15.42 -44.80
N THR A 260 44.06 14.19 -44.55
CA THR A 260 42.93 13.56 -45.26
C THR A 260 41.63 14.16 -44.70
N PRO A 261 40.62 14.49 -45.53
CA PRO A 261 39.38 15.09 -45.04
C PRO A 261 38.69 14.17 -44.02
N THR A 262 38.31 14.75 -42.88
CA THR A 262 37.49 14.10 -41.86
C THR A 262 36.09 13.87 -42.44
N SER A 263 35.66 12.62 -42.51
CA SER A 263 34.28 12.28 -42.80
C SER A 263 33.38 12.82 -41.70
N THR A 264 32.47 13.73 -42.04
CA THR A 264 31.38 14.19 -41.17
C THR A 264 30.61 12.98 -40.64
N PRO A 265 30.44 12.80 -39.31
CA PRO A 265 29.58 11.75 -38.80
C PRO A 265 28.14 12.01 -39.26
N SER A 266 27.57 11.06 -40.00
CA SER A 266 26.15 11.04 -40.30
C SER A 266 25.38 11.02 -38.98
N VAL A 267 24.58 12.06 -38.75
CA VAL A 267 23.61 12.10 -37.65
C VAL A 267 22.64 10.95 -37.89
N VAL A 268 22.78 9.86 -37.12
CA VAL A 268 21.77 8.82 -37.03
C VAL A 268 20.62 9.44 -36.25
N VAL A 269 19.63 9.96 -36.97
CA VAL A 269 18.36 10.35 -36.39
C VAL A 269 17.75 9.06 -35.81
N PRO A 270 17.48 9.00 -34.50
CA PRO A 270 16.84 7.82 -33.93
C PRO A 270 15.49 7.65 -34.60
N VAL A 271 15.28 6.48 -35.23
CA VAL A 271 13.96 6.09 -35.70
C VAL A 271 13.07 6.02 -34.47
N PRO A 272 11.96 6.77 -34.40
CA PRO A 272 11.08 6.73 -33.24
C PRO A 272 10.52 5.31 -33.13
N THR A 273 10.90 4.60 -32.07
CA THR A 273 10.25 3.36 -31.70
C THR A 273 8.89 3.71 -31.11
N LEU A 274 7.83 3.20 -31.75
CA LEU A 274 6.47 3.35 -31.26
C LEU A 274 6.39 2.75 -29.84
N SER A 275 5.90 3.54 -28.88
CA SER A 275 5.62 3.05 -27.53
C SER A 275 4.62 1.89 -27.59
N GLY A 276 4.66 0.96 -26.63
CA GLY A 276 3.81 -0.24 -26.64
C GLY A 276 2.33 0.06 -26.84
N TRP A 277 1.85 1.20 -26.35
CA TRP A 277 0.49 1.69 -26.58
C TRP A 277 0.21 2.10 -28.03
N ALA A 278 1.18 2.71 -28.71
CA ALA A 278 1.05 3.11 -30.11
C ALA A 278 1.03 1.90 -31.06
N VAL A 279 1.70 0.80 -30.72
CA VAL A 279 1.59 -0.48 -31.46
C VAL A 279 0.22 -1.11 -31.26
N VAL A 280 -0.34 -1.08 -30.04
CA VAL A 280 -1.69 -1.59 -29.75
C VAL A 280 -2.76 -0.81 -30.53
N VAL A 281 -2.61 0.52 -30.64
CA VAL A 281 -3.50 1.36 -31.45
C VAL A 281 -3.38 1.05 -32.94
N LEU A 282 -2.16 0.79 -33.45
CA LEU A 282 -1.94 0.44 -34.86
C LEU A 282 -2.53 -0.94 -35.23
N VAL A 283 -2.39 -1.94 -34.35
CA VAL A 283 -2.98 -3.28 -34.56
C VAL A 283 -4.51 -3.24 -34.44
N GLY A 284 -5.05 -2.40 -33.54
CA GLY A 284 -6.50 -2.18 -33.42
C GLY A 284 -7.12 -1.53 -34.66
N LEU A 285 -6.43 -0.56 -35.28
CA LEU A 285 -6.89 0.10 -36.51
C LEU A 285 -6.89 -0.81 -37.75
N LEU A 286 -5.95 -1.75 -37.84
CA LEU A 286 -5.92 -2.76 -38.91
C LEU A 286 -7.02 -3.84 -38.74
N ALA A 287 -7.36 -4.20 -37.50
CA ALA A 287 -8.47 -5.14 -37.22
C ALA A 287 -9.84 -4.54 -37.55
N LEU A 288 -10.04 -3.23 -37.35
CA LEU A 288 -11.28 -2.54 -37.71
C LEU A 288 -11.46 -2.41 -39.23
N ALA A 289 -10.38 -2.18 -39.98
CA ALA A 289 -10.43 -2.12 -41.45
C ALA A 289 -10.76 -3.49 -42.07
N GLY A 290 -10.24 -4.59 -41.49
CA GLY A 290 -10.56 -5.96 -41.91
C GLY A 290 -12.03 -6.32 -41.72
N PHE A 291 -12.64 -5.92 -40.59
CA PHE A 291 -14.07 -6.18 -40.33
C PHE A 291 -15.01 -5.38 -41.24
N VAL A 292 -14.63 -4.16 -41.65
CA VAL A 292 -15.41 -3.34 -42.58
C VAL A 292 -15.33 -3.88 -44.01
N ALA A 293 -14.20 -4.46 -44.42
CA ALA A 293 -14.06 -5.09 -45.73
C ALA A 293 -14.87 -6.40 -45.85
N ILE A 294 -14.94 -7.20 -44.78
CA ILE A 294 -15.68 -8.48 -44.78
C ILE A 294 -17.20 -8.26 -44.79
N ARG A 295 -17.70 -7.21 -44.15
CA ARG A 295 -19.13 -6.84 -44.18
C ARG A 295 -19.65 -6.31 -45.52
N ARG A 296 -18.77 -6.07 -46.50
CA ARG A 296 -19.17 -5.66 -47.86
C ARG A 296 -19.21 -6.81 -48.87
N MET A 297 -18.90 -8.04 -48.47
CA MET A 297 -18.82 -9.22 -49.35
C MET A 297 -19.84 -10.34 -49.03
N THR A 298 -20.85 -10.05 -48.21
CA THR A 298 -22.04 -10.90 -47.97
C THR A 298 -23.28 -10.05 -48.10
#